data_AF-A0AAE4B151-F1
#
_entry.id   AF-A0AAE4B151-F1
#
_cell.length_a   1.000
_cell.length_b   1.000
_cell.length_c   1.000
_cell.angle_alpha   90.00
_cell.angle_beta   90.00
_cell.angle_gamma   90.00
#
_symmetry.space_group_name_H-M   'P 1'
#
loop_
_entity.id
_entity.type
_entity.pdbx_description
1 polymer ?
#
loop_
_entity_poly.entity_id
_entity_poly.type
_entity_poly.pdbx_seq_one_letter_code
_entity_poly.pdbx_strand_id
1 'polypeptide(L)'
;MVELPRVPDDEPALRAAFSRFPSGVVAVAALVDGAPAGMSASSFTSVSLDPPLVSVNAHVKSVTWARLADRPRLGLSVLGEDQADICRRLATRGLGDRFAGVPWAATGSGAVFVEGATAWLECEITQRVPAGDHEIIVLGLHAVATVPDRPPLIFHASAFHRLA
;
A
#
# COMPACT_ATOMS: atom_id res chain seq x y z
N MET A 1 23.57 29.11 -1.73
CA MET A 1 22.18 29.15 -1.22
C MET A 1 21.29 28.69 -2.36
N VAL A 2 20.43 27.71 -2.15
CA VAL A 2 19.50 27.25 -3.19
C VAL A 2 18.22 28.07 -3.02
N GLU A 3 17.81 28.79 -4.05
CA GLU A 3 16.46 29.38 -4.11
C GLU A 3 15.49 28.27 -4.48
N LEU A 4 14.52 28.00 -3.61
CA LEU A 4 13.43 27.08 -3.88
C LEU A 4 12.23 27.89 -4.34
N PRO A 5 11.62 27.55 -5.50
CA PRO A 5 10.37 28.18 -5.89
C PRO A 5 9.28 27.88 -4.85
N ARG A 6 8.24 28.74 -4.81
CA ARG A 6 7.04 28.44 -4.03
C ARG A 6 6.40 27.14 -4.51
N VAL A 7 5.62 26.52 -3.62
CA VAL A 7 4.84 25.31 -3.94
C VAL A 7 3.96 25.61 -5.17
N PRO A 8 4.02 24.78 -6.23
CA PRO A 8 3.16 24.94 -7.39
C PRO A 8 1.68 24.82 -7.00
N ASP A 9 0.84 25.66 -7.60
CA ASP A 9 -0.61 25.60 -7.40
C ASP A 9 -1.27 24.50 -8.26
N ASP A 10 -0.53 23.91 -9.21
CA ASP A 10 -1.01 22.83 -10.07
C ASP A 10 -0.62 21.43 -9.57
N GLU A 11 -1.60 20.53 -9.58
CA GLU A 11 -1.46 19.14 -9.13
C GLU A 11 -0.38 18.36 -9.92
N PRO A 12 -0.25 18.49 -11.27
CA PRO A 12 0.80 17.81 -12.02
C PRO A 12 2.23 18.12 -11.56
N ALA A 13 2.57 19.38 -11.27
CA ALA A 13 3.89 19.79 -10.82
C ALA A 13 4.22 19.23 -9.44
N LEU A 14 3.25 19.25 -8.51
CA LEU A 14 3.39 18.62 -7.19
C LEU A 14 3.60 17.10 -7.30
N ARG A 15 2.80 16.42 -8.13
CA ARG A 15 2.98 14.98 -8.40
C ARG A 15 4.35 14.68 -9.01
N ALA A 16 4.82 15.51 -9.92
CA ALA A 16 6.14 15.37 -10.53
C ALA A 16 7.25 15.49 -9.47
N ALA A 17 7.16 16.48 -8.58
CA ALA A 17 8.10 16.65 -7.48
C ALA A 17 8.09 15.46 -6.51
N PHE A 18 6.92 15.02 -6.04
CA PHE A 18 6.80 13.88 -5.12
C PHE A 18 7.26 12.57 -5.76
N SER A 19 7.06 12.38 -7.07
CA SER A 19 7.51 11.20 -7.80
C SER A 19 9.04 11.03 -7.83
N ARG A 20 9.82 12.05 -7.43
CA ARG A 20 11.28 11.96 -7.32
C ARG A 20 11.76 11.16 -6.12
N PHE A 21 10.90 10.88 -5.14
CA PHE A 21 11.22 9.99 -4.03
C PHE A 21 10.85 8.55 -4.42
N PRO A 22 11.84 7.66 -4.65
CA PRO A 22 11.56 6.27 -4.96
C PRO A 22 10.97 5.56 -3.74
N SER A 23 10.06 4.62 -3.97
CA SER A 23 9.43 3.84 -2.90
C SER A 23 9.19 2.41 -3.33
N GLY A 24 9.15 1.48 -2.37
CA GLY A 24 8.50 0.20 -2.58
C GLY A 24 6.99 0.36 -2.69
N VAL A 25 6.29 -0.68 -3.11
CA VAL A 25 4.82 -0.69 -3.15
C VAL A 25 4.28 -1.84 -2.32
N VAL A 26 3.25 -1.58 -1.51
CA VAL A 26 2.50 -2.60 -0.79
C VAL A 26 1.10 -2.76 -1.36
N ALA A 27 0.59 -3.98 -1.41
CA ALA A 27 -0.85 -4.24 -1.47
C ALA A 27 -1.42 -4.23 -0.05
N VAL A 28 -2.51 -3.50 0.16
CA VAL A 28 -3.29 -3.50 1.41
C VAL A 28 -4.62 -4.17 1.09
N ALA A 29 -4.94 -5.29 1.76
CA ALA A 29 -6.10 -6.10 1.41
C ALA A 29 -6.74 -6.83 2.60
N ALA A 30 -8.03 -7.10 2.49
CA ALA A 30 -8.79 -7.92 3.43
C ALA A 30 -10.00 -8.55 2.74
N LEU A 31 -10.60 -9.55 3.39
CA LEU A 31 -11.87 -10.11 2.98
C LEU A 31 -13.00 -9.11 3.29
N VAL A 32 -13.84 -8.88 2.29
CA VAL A 32 -15.07 -8.11 2.37
C VAL A 32 -16.17 -8.97 1.78
N ASP A 33 -17.13 -9.38 2.62
CA ASP A 33 -18.24 -10.25 2.23
C ASP A 33 -17.77 -11.57 1.57
N GLY A 34 -16.66 -12.13 2.07
CA GLY A 34 -16.08 -13.38 1.59
C GLY A 34 -15.18 -13.27 0.36
N ALA A 35 -15.01 -12.07 -0.21
CA ALA A 35 -14.15 -11.83 -1.37
C ALA A 35 -13.02 -10.84 -1.04
N PRO A 36 -11.84 -10.94 -1.68
CA PRO A 36 -10.75 -10.00 -1.46
C PRO A 36 -11.09 -8.61 -1.99
N ALA A 37 -10.85 -7.60 -1.16
CA ALA A 37 -10.81 -6.20 -1.56
C ALA A 37 -9.44 -5.63 -1.20
N GLY A 38 -8.91 -4.73 -2.00
CA GLY A 38 -7.56 -4.24 -1.80
C GLY A 38 -7.13 -3.14 -2.74
N MET A 39 -6.09 -2.42 -2.31
CA MET A 39 -5.48 -1.31 -3.03
C MET A 39 -3.96 -1.38 -2.92
N SER A 40 -3.25 -0.80 -3.89
CA SER A 40 -1.81 -0.58 -3.79
C SER A 40 -1.52 0.76 -3.10
N ALA A 41 -0.48 0.81 -2.27
CA ALA A 41 0.03 2.02 -1.65
C ALA A 41 1.56 2.07 -1.77
N SER A 42 2.09 3.19 -2.27
CA SER A 42 3.53 3.48 -2.31
C SER A 42 3.98 4.37 -1.15
N SER A 43 3.10 4.65 -0.20
CA SER A 43 3.35 5.50 0.97
C SER A 43 3.71 4.68 2.21
N PHE A 44 4.04 3.40 2.04
CA PHE A 44 4.38 2.53 3.16
C PHE A 44 5.63 3.05 3.87
N THR A 45 5.60 3.09 5.20
CA THR A 45 6.78 3.36 6.01
C THR A 45 6.72 2.63 7.35
N SER A 46 7.87 2.25 7.89
CA SER A 46 7.99 1.86 9.29
C SER A 46 7.78 3.09 10.19
N VAL A 47 7.11 2.89 11.34
CA VAL A 47 6.80 3.95 12.31
C VAL A 47 7.46 3.69 13.66
N SER A 48 7.38 2.46 14.17
CA SER A 48 7.91 2.10 15.48
C SER A 48 8.33 0.63 15.53
N LEU A 49 9.32 0.32 16.37
CA LEU A 49 9.72 -1.06 16.68
C LEU A 49 9.05 -1.58 17.95
N ASP A 50 8.80 -0.71 18.93
CA ASP A 50 8.13 -1.07 20.19
C ASP A 50 7.13 0.03 20.63
N PRO A 51 5.81 -0.20 20.46
CA PRO A 51 5.20 -1.36 19.79
C PRO A 51 5.50 -1.37 18.28
N PRO A 52 5.41 -2.52 17.58
CA PRO A 52 5.70 -2.62 16.16
C PRO A 52 4.60 -1.95 15.33
N LEU A 53 4.93 -0.82 14.70
CA LEU A 53 4.00 -0.01 13.91
C LEU A 53 4.53 0.29 12.51
N VAL A 54 3.63 0.27 11.53
CA VAL A 54 3.85 0.78 10.17
C VAL A 54 2.73 1.76 9.80
N SER A 55 2.88 2.48 8.69
CA SER A 55 1.79 3.29 8.15
C SER A 55 1.66 3.21 6.64
N VAL A 56 0.45 3.52 6.18
CA VAL A 56 0.10 3.78 4.77
C VAL A 56 -0.86 4.96 4.71
N ASN A 57 -0.98 5.59 3.55
CA ASN A 57 -1.85 6.73 3.33
C ASN A 57 -2.97 6.32 2.37
N ALA A 58 -4.20 6.72 2.67
CA ALA A 58 -5.35 6.45 1.82
C ALA A 58 -6.11 7.74 1.52
N HIS A 59 -6.47 7.95 0.26
CA HIS A 59 -7.26 9.10 -0.15
C HIS A 59 -8.67 9.00 0.45
N VAL A 60 -9.21 10.08 1.04
CA VAL A 60 -10.48 10.07 1.78
C VAL A 60 -11.69 9.66 0.92
N LYS A 61 -11.62 9.89 -0.40
CA LYS A 61 -12.66 9.46 -1.38
C LYS A 61 -12.44 8.06 -1.97
N SER A 62 -11.49 7.27 -1.46
CA SER A 62 -11.22 5.92 -1.98
C SER A 62 -12.34 4.96 -1.58
N VAL A 63 -13.10 4.48 -2.58
CA VAL A 63 -14.15 3.47 -2.39
C VAL A 63 -13.59 2.16 -1.81
N THR A 64 -12.38 1.77 -2.22
CA THR A 64 -11.72 0.59 -1.68
C THR A 64 -11.36 0.80 -0.22
N TRP A 65 -10.79 1.96 0.13
CA TRP A 65 -10.43 2.25 1.52
C TRP A 65 -11.66 2.23 2.42
N ALA A 66 -12.78 2.81 2.00
CA ALA A 66 -14.02 2.76 2.76
C ALA A 66 -14.50 1.34 3.08
N ARG A 67 -14.21 0.35 2.21
CA ARG A 67 -14.52 -1.07 2.46
C ARG A 67 -13.53 -1.76 3.40
N LEU A 68 -12.31 -1.25 3.48
CA LEU A 68 -11.21 -1.81 4.30
C LEU A 68 -11.14 -1.20 5.70
N ALA A 69 -11.55 0.06 5.85
CA ALA A 69 -11.33 0.86 7.06
C ALA A 69 -11.98 0.27 8.33
N ASP A 70 -13.04 -0.52 8.16
CA ASP A 70 -13.76 -1.18 9.26
C ASP A 70 -13.49 -2.69 9.31
N ARG A 71 -12.40 -3.17 8.68
CA ARG A 71 -12.00 -4.58 8.78
C ARG A 71 -11.11 -4.79 10.01
N PRO A 72 -11.31 -5.89 10.77
CA PRO A 72 -10.56 -6.13 12.00
C PRO A 72 -9.07 -6.39 11.74
N ARG A 73 -8.74 -7.00 10.60
CA ARG A 73 -7.38 -7.24 10.16
C ARG A 73 -7.20 -6.88 8.70
N LEU A 74 -6.04 -6.33 8.39
CA LEU A 74 -5.56 -6.01 7.04
C LEU A 74 -4.29 -6.80 6.79
N GLY A 75 -4.15 -7.37 5.60
CA GLY A 75 -2.90 -7.93 5.11
C GLY A 75 -2.17 -6.89 4.28
N LEU A 76 -0.90 -6.67 4.61
CA LEU A 76 0.02 -5.86 3.83
C LEU A 76 1.00 -6.80 3.13
N SER A 77 1.09 -6.72 1.81
CA SER A 77 2.03 -7.51 0.99
C SER A 77 3.01 -6.58 0.29
N VAL A 78 4.29 -6.64 0.63
CA VAL A 78 5.35 -5.86 -0.03
C VAL A 78 5.63 -6.48 -1.39
N LEU A 79 5.29 -5.78 -2.48
CA LEU A 79 5.28 -6.37 -3.82
C LEU A 79 6.70 -6.61 -4.35
N GLY A 80 6.89 -7.75 -5.03
CA GLY A 80 8.11 -8.11 -5.75
C GLY A 80 8.20 -7.47 -7.14
N GLU A 81 9.40 -7.39 -7.70
CA GLU A 81 9.68 -6.70 -8.96
C GLU A 81 8.88 -7.19 -10.19
N ASP A 82 8.39 -8.43 -10.14
CA ASP A 82 7.57 -9.10 -11.15
C ASP A 82 6.06 -8.83 -10.97
N GLN A 83 5.66 -8.13 -9.91
CA GLN A 83 4.26 -7.88 -9.56
C GLN A 83 3.75 -6.50 -10.01
N ALA A 84 4.41 -5.87 -10.98
CA ALA A 84 3.99 -4.58 -11.55
C ALA A 84 2.54 -4.62 -12.10
N ASP A 85 2.13 -5.74 -12.70
CA ASP A 85 0.75 -5.90 -13.21
C ASP A 85 -0.29 -5.99 -12.09
N ILE A 86 0.05 -6.69 -11.00
CA ILE A 86 -0.81 -6.75 -9.80
C ILE A 86 -0.93 -5.35 -9.21
N CYS A 87 0.19 -4.63 -9.05
CA CYS A 87 0.20 -3.25 -8.58
C CYS A 87 -0.73 -2.36 -9.42
N ARG A 88 -0.63 -2.42 -10.76
CA ARG A 88 -1.49 -1.63 -11.66
C ARG A 88 -2.97 -1.95 -11.47
N ARG A 89 -3.33 -3.23 -11.38
CA ARG A 89 -4.71 -3.67 -11.17
C ARG A 89 -5.27 -3.13 -9.86
N LEU A 90 -4.51 -3.25 -8.76
CA LEU A 90 -4.93 -2.78 -7.45
C LEU A 90 -5.07 -1.24 -7.37
N ALA A 91 -4.34 -0.51 -8.21
CA ALA A 91 -4.42 0.96 -8.33
C ALA A 91 -5.62 1.47 -9.16
N THR A 92 -6.26 0.62 -9.97
CA THR A 92 -7.36 1.06 -10.85
C THR A 92 -8.54 1.63 -10.05
N ARG A 93 -9.20 2.66 -10.60
CA ARG A 93 -10.42 3.23 -10.01
C ARG A 93 -11.63 2.37 -10.39
N GLY A 94 -12.57 2.17 -9.47
CA GLY A 94 -13.83 1.44 -9.71
C GLY A 94 -13.99 0.16 -8.88
N LEU A 95 -15.15 -0.49 -9.03
CA LEU A 95 -15.59 -1.68 -8.27
C LEU A 95 -15.37 -3.02 -9.01
N GLY A 96 -14.61 -3.03 -10.10
CA GLY A 96 -14.27 -4.28 -10.79
C GLY A 96 -13.47 -5.24 -9.89
N ASP A 97 -13.47 -6.53 -10.23
CA ASP A 97 -12.68 -7.52 -9.52
C ASP A 97 -11.17 -7.29 -9.76
N ARG A 98 -10.53 -6.59 -8.82
CA ARG A 98 -9.10 -6.27 -8.88
C ARG A 98 -8.21 -7.47 -8.56
N PHE A 99 -8.77 -8.53 -7.99
CA PHE A 99 -8.08 -9.76 -7.64
C PHE A 99 -8.29 -10.87 -8.67
N ALA A 100 -9.06 -10.63 -9.73
CA ALA A 100 -9.20 -11.56 -10.83
C ALA A 100 -7.82 -11.98 -11.38
N GLY A 101 -7.51 -13.28 -11.27
CA GLY A 101 -6.24 -13.85 -11.70
C GLY A 101 -5.01 -13.44 -10.87
N VAL A 102 -5.20 -12.81 -9.71
CA VAL A 102 -4.15 -12.54 -8.73
C VAL A 102 -4.13 -13.72 -7.75
N PRO A 103 -3.01 -14.45 -7.59
CA PRO A 103 -2.90 -15.45 -6.53
C PRO A 103 -2.87 -14.78 -5.16
N TRP A 104 -3.75 -15.22 -4.25
CA TRP A 104 -3.86 -14.66 -2.91
C TRP A 104 -4.24 -15.73 -1.88
N ALA A 105 -3.85 -15.48 -0.63
CA ALA A 105 -4.24 -16.25 0.53
C ALA A 105 -4.89 -15.35 1.58
N ALA A 106 -5.75 -15.92 2.42
CA ALA A 106 -6.37 -15.19 3.53
C ALA A 106 -6.17 -15.95 4.85
N THR A 107 -6.03 -15.20 5.94
CA THR A 107 -6.05 -15.76 7.29
C THR A 107 -7.48 -15.89 7.81
N GLY A 108 -7.67 -16.68 8.88
CA GLY A 108 -8.99 -16.81 9.53
C GLY A 108 -9.54 -15.51 10.11
N SER A 109 -8.69 -14.49 10.30
CA SER A 109 -9.06 -13.15 10.75
C SER A 109 -9.50 -12.22 9.61
N GLY A 110 -9.36 -12.67 8.36
CA GLY A 110 -9.77 -11.95 7.16
C GLY A 110 -8.69 -11.07 6.52
N ALA A 111 -7.45 -11.05 7.02
CA ALA A 111 -6.35 -10.40 6.31
C ALA A 111 -6.05 -11.14 4.99
N VAL A 112 -5.81 -10.41 3.91
CA VAL A 112 -5.54 -10.97 2.58
C VAL A 112 -4.12 -10.61 2.14
N PHE A 113 -3.43 -11.60 1.59
CA PHE A 113 -2.04 -11.50 1.17
C PHE A 113 -1.90 -11.88 -0.30
N VAL A 114 -1.11 -11.12 -1.05
CA VAL A 114 -0.74 -11.46 -2.44
C VAL A 114 0.39 -12.47 -2.39
N GLU A 115 0.23 -13.63 -3.04
CA GLU A 115 1.30 -14.63 -3.08
C GLU A 115 2.50 -14.12 -3.91
N GLY A 116 3.70 -14.57 -3.58
CA GLY A 116 4.92 -14.06 -4.22
C GLY A 116 5.28 -12.62 -3.85
N ALA A 117 4.75 -12.08 -2.75
CA ALA A 117 5.28 -10.84 -2.18
C ALA A 117 6.66 -11.08 -1.53
N THR A 118 7.45 -10.02 -1.33
CA THR A 118 8.74 -10.09 -0.61
C THR A 118 8.55 -10.15 0.91
N ALA A 119 7.41 -9.66 1.42
CA ALA A 119 7.02 -9.77 2.81
C ALA A 119 5.50 -9.66 2.98
N TRP A 120 5.00 -10.23 4.07
CA TRP A 120 3.60 -10.18 4.50
C TRP A 120 3.51 -9.71 5.94
N LEU A 121 2.62 -8.77 6.21
CA LEU A 121 2.35 -8.23 7.55
C LEU A 121 0.85 -8.30 7.82
N GLU A 122 0.44 -9.04 8.84
CA GLU A 122 -0.93 -8.99 9.36
C GLU A 122 -1.04 -7.84 10.35
N CYS A 123 -1.94 -6.90 10.09
CA CYS A 123 -2.05 -5.68 10.85
C CYS A 123 -3.47 -5.38 11.31
N GLU A 124 -3.60 -4.56 12.34
CA GLU A 124 -4.84 -3.87 12.70
C GLU A 124 -4.65 -2.35 12.68
N ILE A 125 -5.71 -1.59 12.44
CA ILE A 125 -5.67 -0.13 12.46
C ILE A 125 -5.63 0.35 13.91
N THR A 126 -4.57 1.04 14.31
CA THR A 126 -4.41 1.60 15.65
C THR A 126 -4.77 3.09 15.70
N GLN A 127 -4.53 3.81 14.60
CA GLN A 127 -4.84 5.23 14.50
C GLN A 127 -5.12 5.65 13.06
N ARG A 128 -6.02 6.62 12.89
CA ARG A 128 -6.26 7.32 11.63
C ARG A 128 -6.05 8.82 11.87
N VAL A 129 -5.15 9.43 11.12
CA VAL A 129 -4.79 10.84 11.27
C VAL A 129 -5.21 11.60 10.01
N PRO A 130 -6.14 12.57 10.09
CA PRO A 130 -6.47 13.43 8.96
C PRO A 130 -5.24 14.20 8.46
N ALA A 131 -5.00 14.16 7.15
CA ALA A 131 -3.83 14.77 6.51
C ALA A 131 -4.20 15.31 5.12
N GLY A 132 -4.97 16.41 5.10
CA GLY A 132 -5.44 17.02 3.86
C GLY A 132 -6.50 16.16 3.17
N ASP A 133 -6.24 15.76 1.91
CA ASP A 133 -7.10 14.86 1.12
C ASP A 133 -6.83 13.37 1.37
N HIS A 134 -5.90 13.05 2.29
CA HIS A 134 -5.58 11.70 2.73
C HIS A 134 -5.77 11.54 4.24
N GLU A 135 -5.83 10.28 4.67
CA GLU A 135 -5.60 9.88 6.05
C GLU A 135 -4.28 9.11 6.14
N ILE A 136 -3.49 9.37 7.17
CA ILE A 136 -2.37 8.51 7.57
C ILE A 136 -2.96 7.40 8.45
N ILE A 137 -2.79 6.16 8.02
CA ILE A 137 -3.28 4.97 8.71
C ILE A 137 -2.11 4.33 9.43
N VAL A 138 -2.11 4.38 10.76
CA VAL A 138 -1.12 3.70 11.59
C VAL A 138 -1.64 2.30 11.90
N LEU A 139 -0.77 1.32 11.72
CA LEU A 139 -1.09 -0.10 11.73
C LEU A 139 -0.19 -0.82 12.73
N GLY A 140 -0.79 -1.55 13.66
CA GLY A 140 -0.09 -2.42 14.60
C GLY A 140 0.06 -3.83 14.04
N LEU A 141 1.26 -4.41 14.14
CA LEU A 141 1.57 -5.74 13.62
C LEU A 141 1.12 -6.84 14.59
N HIS A 142 0.47 -7.87 14.03
CA HIS A 142 0.08 -9.12 14.72
C HIS A 142 0.96 -10.29 14.29
N ALA A 143 1.32 -10.35 13.01
CA ALA A 143 2.20 -11.37 12.44
C ALA A 143 3.00 -10.80 11.27
N VAL A 144 4.18 -11.39 11.01
CA VAL A 144 5.03 -11.02 9.88
C VAL A 144 5.73 -12.24 9.32
N ALA A 145 5.91 -12.27 8.00
CA ALA A 145 6.76 -13.23 7.30
C ALA A 145 7.54 -12.50 6.20
N THR A 146 8.77 -12.92 5.96
CA THR A 146 9.63 -12.39 4.91
C THR A 146 10.05 -13.50 3.96
N VAL A 147 10.25 -13.14 2.70
CA VAL A 147 10.82 -14.00 1.67
C VAL A 147 12.20 -13.44 1.34
N PRO A 148 13.28 -14.00 1.91
CA PRO A 148 14.63 -13.55 1.62
C PRO A 148 14.95 -13.60 0.12
N ASP A 149 15.87 -12.76 -0.32
CA ASP A 149 16.46 -12.76 -1.67
C ASP A 149 15.49 -12.44 -2.83
N ARG A 150 14.24 -12.05 -2.55
CA ARG A 150 13.29 -11.58 -3.58
C ARG A 150 13.37 -10.05 -3.73
N PRO A 151 13.75 -9.53 -4.91
CA PRO A 151 13.84 -8.08 -5.13
C PRO A 151 12.45 -7.41 -5.13
N PRO A 152 12.33 -6.21 -4.51
CA PRO A 152 11.06 -5.49 -4.42
C PRO A 152 10.72 -4.74 -5.71
N LEU A 153 9.43 -4.48 -5.91
CA LEU A 153 8.95 -3.53 -6.90
C LEU A 153 9.28 -2.10 -6.45
N ILE A 154 9.97 -1.34 -7.30
CA ILE A 154 10.24 0.09 -7.06
C ILE A 154 9.33 0.94 -7.93
N PHE A 155 8.64 1.90 -7.31
CA PHE A 155 7.88 2.94 -8.01
C PHE A 155 8.62 4.27 -7.89
N HIS A 156 8.97 4.84 -9.03
CA HIS A 156 9.69 6.11 -9.13
C HIS A 156 9.35 6.79 -10.46
N ALA A 157 9.16 8.11 -10.45
CA ALA A 157 8.87 8.88 -11.66
C ALA A 157 7.65 8.39 -12.46
N SER A 158 6.61 7.88 -11.78
CA SER A 158 5.43 7.26 -12.39
C SER A 158 5.72 6.00 -13.23
N ALA A 159 6.86 5.35 -13.01
CA ALA A 159 7.27 4.11 -13.66
C ALA A 159 7.70 3.06 -12.63
N PHE A 160 7.70 1.80 -13.06
CA PHE A 160 8.22 0.69 -12.28
C PHE A 160 9.68 0.43 -12.63
N HIS A 161 10.50 0.20 -11.61
CA HIS A 161 11.94 -0.03 -11.70
C HIS A 161 12.32 -1.25 -10.85
N ARG A 162 13.55 -1.72 -11.07
CA ARG A 162 14.20 -2.77 -10.27
C ARG A 162 15.37 -2.15 -9.51
N LEU A 163 15.76 -2.79 -8.40
CA LEU A 163 17.04 -2.47 -7.76
C LEU A 163 18.19 -2.98 -8.65
N ALA A 164 19.30 -2.24 -8.68
CA ALA A 164 20.49 -2.57 -9.47
C ALA A 164 21.46 -3.46 -8.68
#